data_AF-A0A354CMR4-F1
#
_entry.id   AF-A0A354CMR4-F1
#
_cell.length_a   1.000
_cell.length_b   1.000
_cell.length_c   1.000
_cell.angle_alpha   90.00
_cell.angle_beta   90.00
_cell.angle_gamma   90.00
#
_symmetry.space_group_name_H-M   'P 1'
#
loop_
_entity.id
_entity.type
_entity.pdbx_description
1 polymer ?
#
loop_
_entity_poly.entity_id
_entity_poly.type
_entity_poly.pdbx_seq_one_letter_code
_entity_poly.pdbx_strand_id
1 'polypeptide(L)'
;YLREDILWKITRQYDIYLTLMKNNSETCNELMGFARTIQRIDGNIYNETCSRRIRLIMNSNGILFPLIASRSIQQLNWKYKLWKNPNPAAKAWTMESDKPMHRMITRRRILKALHLTWLNKDMRNISRFKNIHKGERCFITCPGPSMTIKDLELLKDEYTIGVNSITKAYAFTDWRPTYYALVDSYAFGKTLSEKEVPGNTFCQREAFFHYRVNPKTRNGRETHLLIDYSNHRPDWMAKHRIKYSDDMSVCAYDGFTVTNMAIQLAIYMGFSKIYIIGADCDYSQPKIHFIEVEDDKDKISGGWLPAANDLGIEGYKAMKKFAYKHGCEIYNVTRGGKLEVFYRDNLERVLRNK
;
A
#
# COMPACT_ATOMS: atom_id res chain seq x y z
N TYR A 1 -16.02 10.35 16.51
CA TYR A 1 -14.63 10.84 16.58
C TYR A 1 -14.16 11.07 18.01
N LEU A 2 -14.84 11.88 18.84
CA LEU A 2 -14.41 12.12 20.23
C LEU A 2 -14.34 10.85 21.10
N ARG A 3 -15.32 9.94 20.99
CA ARG A 3 -15.39 8.72 21.81
C ARG A 3 -14.18 7.79 21.60
N GLU A 4 -13.84 7.48 20.36
CA GLU A 4 -12.70 6.61 20.02
C GLU A 4 -11.37 7.21 20.48
N ASP A 5 -11.20 8.53 20.35
CA ASP A 5 -10.01 9.25 20.84
C ASP A 5 -9.91 9.19 22.37
N ILE A 6 -11.03 9.35 23.10
CA ILE A 6 -11.09 9.22 24.56
C ILE A 6 -10.74 7.79 25.00
N LEU A 7 -11.32 6.77 24.37
CA LEU A 7 -11.02 5.36 24.66
C LEU A 7 -9.54 5.05 24.44
N TRP A 8 -8.97 5.56 23.35
CA TRP A 8 -7.55 5.40 23.04
C TRP A 8 -6.66 6.09 24.07
N LYS A 9 -6.95 7.36 24.43
CA LYS A 9 -6.17 8.11 25.43
C LYS A 9 -6.17 7.44 26.80
N ILE A 10 -7.33 6.96 27.25
CA ILE A 10 -7.46 6.24 28.54
C ILE A 10 -6.66 4.93 28.50
N THR A 11 -6.80 4.16 27.42
CA THR A 11 -6.05 2.91 27.24
C THR A 11 -4.54 3.15 27.21
N ARG A 12 -4.11 4.22 26.52
CA ARG A 12 -2.70 4.63 26.45
C ARG A 12 -2.16 5.03 27.81
N GLN A 13 -2.93 5.75 28.61
CA GLN A 13 -2.53 6.14 29.96
C GLN A 13 -2.31 4.93 30.88
N TYR A 14 -3.17 3.90 30.81
CA TYR A 14 -2.94 2.64 31.52
C TYR A 14 -1.65 1.94 31.11
N ASP A 15 -1.33 1.93 29.82
CA ASP A 15 -0.07 1.35 29.34
C ASP A 15 1.15 2.16 29.83
N ILE A 16 1.07 3.49 29.94
CA ILE A 16 2.15 4.34 30.48
C ILE A 16 2.48 3.94 31.93
N TYR A 17 1.47 3.82 32.80
CA TYR A 17 1.67 3.36 34.18
C TYR A 17 2.33 1.99 34.28
N LEU A 18 1.96 1.09 33.36
CA LEU A 18 2.41 -0.30 33.36
C LEU A 18 3.76 -0.55 32.68
N THR A 19 4.26 0.40 31.87
CA THR A 19 5.42 0.16 31.00
C THR A 19 6.51 1.23 31.07
N LEU A 20 6.15 2.49 31.26
CA LEU A 20 7.08 3.61 31.23
C LEU A 20 7.41 4.13 32.63
N MET A 21 6.44 4.08 33.55
CA MET A 21 6.63 4.55 34.91
C MET A 21 7.36 3.53 35.80
N LYS A 22 7.89 4.01 36.92
CA LYS A 22 8.66 3.20 37.86
C LYS A 22 7.74 2.15 38.50
N ASN A 23 8.25 0.94 38.67
CA ASN A 23 7.52 -0.13 39.36
C ASN A 23 7.58 0.08 40.88
N ASN A 24 6.78 1.01 41.40
CA ASN A 24 6.72 1.39 42.81
C ASN A 24 5.27 1.63 43.27
N SER A 25 5.10 1.80 44.59
CA SER A 25 3.79 2.04 45.22
C SER A 25 3.12 3.33 44.77
N GLU A 26 3.90 4.37 44.49
CA GLU A 26 3.42 5.66 43.99
C GLU A 26 2.69 5.51 42.64
N THR A 27 3.35 4.87 41.66
CA THR A 27 2.76 4.59 40.34
C THR A 27 1.53 3.67 40.46
N CYS A 28 1.55 2.71 41.38
CA CYS A 28 0.39 1.84 41.66
C CYS A 28 -0.81 2.65 42.15
N ASN A 29 -0.58 3.60 43.07
CA ASN A 29 -1.63 4.45 43.63
C ASN A 29 -2.21 5.38 42.56
N GLU A 30 -1.36 5.96 41.70
CA GLU A 30 -1.80 6.78 40.57
C GLU A 30 -2.65 5.98 39.58
N LEU A 31 -2.22 4.78 39.18
CA LEU A 31 -2.99 3.91 38.29
C LEU A 31 -4.36 3.58 38.87
N MET A 32 -4.41 3.17 40.15
CA MET A 32 -5.66 2.82 40.81
C MET A 32 -6.57 4.03 40.99
N GLY A 33 -6.01 5.20 41.33
CA GLY A 33 -6.74 6.47 41.40
C GLY A 33 -7.34 6.86 40.06
N PHE A 34 -6.56 6.75 38.98
CA PHE A 34 -7.02 6.98 37.62
C PHE A 34 -8.13 5.99 37.25
N ALA A 35 -7.97 4.71 37.52
CA ALA A 35 -8.99 3.69 37.26
C ALA A 35 -10.32 3.93 37.99
N ARG A 36 -10.27 4.25 39.29
CA ARG A 36 -11.46 4.60 40.09
C ARG A 36 -12.13 5.87 39.55
N THR A 37 -11.34 6.84 39.10
CA THR A 37 -11.84 8.08 38.53
C THR A 37 -12.61 7.80 37.24
N ILE A 38 -12.05 7.03 36.30
CA ILE A 38 -12.76 6.64 35.07
C ILE A 38 -14.03 5.84 35.40
N GLN A 39 -13.95 4.88 36.32
CA GLN A 39 -15.11 4.09 36.75
C GLN A 39 -16.24 4.95 37.32
N ARG A 40 -15.91 5.99 38.09
CA ARG A 40 -16.87 6.93 38.66
C ARG A 40 -17.48 7.86 37.61
N ILE A 41 -16.68 8.28 36.62
CA ILE A 41 -17.14 9.17 35.54
C ILE A 41 -18.07 8.42 34.59
N ASP A 42 -17.65 7.24 34.12
CA ASP A 42 -18.43 6.44 33.19
C ASP A 42 -18.03 4.95 33.30
N GLY A 43 -18.95 4.14 33.82
CA GLY A 43 -18.76 2.70 33.99
C GLY A 43 -18.63 1.92 32.68
N ASN A 44 -19.23 2.40 31.58
CA ASN A 44 -19.11 1.78 30.26
C ASN A 44 -17.74 2.05 29.65
N ILE A 45 -17.25 3.30 29.69
CA ILE A 45 -15.89 3.63 29.26
C ILE A 45 -14.85 2.87 30.10
N TYR A 46 -15.05 2.79 31.42
CA TYR A 46 -14.21 1.97 32.28
C TYR A 46 -14.21 0.51 31.83
N ASN A 47 -15.38 -0.08 31.58
CA ASN A 47 -15.47 -1.47 31.17
C ASN A 47 -14.82 -1.74 29.81
N GLU A 48 -14.89 -0.80 28.87
CA GLU A 48 -14.27 -0.91 27.54
C GLU A 48 -12.75 -0.74 27.57
N THR A 49 -12.23 0.12 28.46
CA THR A 49 -10.79 0.45 28.52
C THR A 49 -10.01 -0.35 29.57
N CYS A 50 -10.69 -0.89 30.59
CA CYS A 50 -10.06 -1.60 31.70
C CYS A 50 -9.72 -3.05 31.31
N SER A 51 -8.46 -3.25 30.93
CA SER A 51 -7.94 -4.58 30.59
C SER A 51 -7.93 -5.53 31.79
N ARG A 52 -7.87 -6.85 31.53
CA ARG A 52 -7.77 -7.89 32.58
C ARG A 52 -6.64 -7.62 33.59
N ARG A 53 -5.51 -7.04 33.14
CA ARG A 53 -4.37 -6.69 34.02
C ARG A 53 -4.74 -5.59 35.01
N ILE A 54 -5.41 -4.55 34.54
CA ILE A 54 -5.89 -3.45 35.40
C ILE A 54 -6.92 -3.99 36.41
N ARG A 55 -7.85 -4.85 35.98
CA ARG A 55 -8.81 -5.48 36.89
C ARG A 55 -8.16 -6.32 37.98
N LEU A 56 -7.10 -7.08 37.65
CA LEU A 56 -6.35 -7.85 38.65
C LEU A 56 -5.65 -6.94 39.67
N ILE A 57 -5.06 -5.83 39.22
CA ILE A 57 -4.47 -4.82 40.12
C ILE A 57 -5.55 -4.24 41.04
N MET A 58 -6.68 -3.83 40.47
CA MET A 58 -7.81 -3.26 41.22
C MET A 58 -8.39 -4.24 42.25
N ASN A 59 -8.65 -5.48 41.85
CA ASN A 59 -9.24 -6.50 42.73
C ASN A 59 -8.29 -6.99 43.82
N SER A 60 -6.98 -6.93 43.57
CA SER A 60 -5.95 -7.22 44.57
C SER A 60 -5.56 -6.00 45.40
N ASN A 61 -6.26 -4.87 45.22
CA ASN A 61 -5.98 -3.61 45.89
C ASN A 61 -4.51 -3.17 45.77
N GLY A 62 -3.91 -3.38 44.58
CA GLY A 62 -2.53 -3.02 44.28
C GLY A 62 -1.48 -4.09 44.61
N ILE A 63 -1.83 -5.15 45.34
CA ILE A 63 -0.88 -6.19 45.77
C ILE A 63 -0.18 -6.85 44.57
N LEU A 64 -0.90 -7.08 43.47
CA LEU A 64 -0.33 -7.69 42.26
C LEU A 64 0.40 -6.70 41.34
N PHE A 65 0.41 -5.40 41.64
CA PHE A 65 1.04 -4.40 40.78
C PHE A 65 2.53 -4.66 40.54
N PRO A 66 3.38 -4.94 41.55
CA PRO A 66 4.80 -5.18 41.33
C PRO A 66 5.09 -6.32 40.36
N LEU A 67 4.26 -7.36 40.42
CA LEU A 67 4.33 -8.51 39.53
C LEU A 67 3.85 -8.13 38.12
N ILE A 68 2.67 -7.52 38.00
CA ILE A 68 2.05 -7.18 36.71
C ILE A 68 2.82 -6.09 35.95
N ALA A 69 3.39 -5.12 36.64
CA ALA A 69 4.24 -4.05 36.10
C ALA A 69 5.72 -4.46 35.96
N SER A 70 6.10 -5.67 36.41
CA SER A 70 7.48 -6.15 36.24
C SER A 70 7.89 -6.20 34.77
N ARG A 71 9.12 -5.77 34.47
CA ARG A 71 9.64 -5.78 33.09
C ARG A 71 9.58 -7.16 32.46
N SER A 72 9.84 -8.22 33.23
CA SER A 72 9.81 -9.61 32.77
C SER A 72 8.40 -10.06 32.34
N ILE A 73 7.36 -9.74 33.13
CA ILE A 73 5.97 -10.06 32.77
C ILE A 73 5.46 -9.15 31.66
N GLN A 74 5.88 -7.89 31.62
CA GLN A 74 5.58 -7.01 30.49
C GLN A 74 6.23 -7.52 29.20
N GLN A 75 7.45 -8.05 29.26
CA GLN A 75 8.11 -8.66 28.11
C GLN A 75 7.43 -9.96 27.68
N LEU A 76 6.97 -10.79 28.63
CA LEU A 76 6.18 -12.00 28.34
C LEU A 76 4.79 -11.66 27.78
N ASN A 77 4.12 -10.64 28.30
CA ASN A 77 2.83 -10.18 27.80
C ASN A 77 2.98 -9.46 26.45
N TRP A 78 4.09 -8.76 26.22
CA TRP A 78 4.47 -8.25 24.90
C TRP A 78 4.67 -9.41 23.92
N LYS A 79 5.42 -10.45 24.31
CA LYS A 79 5.55 -11.70 23.54
C LYS A 79 4.21 -12.40 23.31
N TYR A 80 3.29 -12.39 24.28
CA TYR A 80 1.94 -12.97 24.15
C TYR A 80 1.01 -12.13 23.27
N LYS A 81 1.03 -10.79 23.39
CA LYS A 81 0.34 -9.86 22.48
C LYS A 81 0.90 -10.00 21.06
N LEU A 82 2.22 -10.11 20.89
CA LEU A 82 2.87 -10.46 19.62
C LEU A 82 2.48 -11.85 19.11
N TRP A 83 2.20 -12.81 20.00
CA TRP A 83 1.79 -14.16 19.61
C TRP A 83 0.31 -14.24 19.18
N LYS A 84 -0.59 -13.53 19.87
CA LYS A 84 -2.02 -13.43 19.52
C LYS A 84 -2.33 -12.38 18.44
N ASN A 85 -1.48 -11.38 18.29
CA ASN A 85 -1.58 -10.34 17.26
C ASN A 85 -0.15 -9.91 16.85
N PRO A 86 0.43 -10.54 15.82
CA PRO A 86 1.82 -10.35 15.48
C PRO A 86 2.02 -8.98 14.85
N ASN A 87 2.42 -8.04 15.71
CA ASN A 87 3.34 -6.95 15.40
C ASN A 87 2.71 -5.65 14.83
N PRO A 88 2.58 -4.57 15.64
CA PRO A 88 2.47 -3.22 15.11
C PRO A 88 3.75 -2.72 14.41
N ALA A 89 4.87 -3.47 14.45
CA ALA A 89 6.13 -3.15 13.78
C ALA A 89 6.44 -4.04 12.55
N ALA A 90 5.52 -4.89 12.08
CA ALA A 90 5.70 -5.51 10.76
C ALA A 90 5.46 -4.43 9.71
N LYS A 91 6.47 -4.14 8.88
CA LYS A 91 6.28 -3.18 7.77
C LYS A 91 5.07 -3.63 6.96
N ALA A 92 4.26 -2.66 6.55
CA ALA A 92 2.97 -2.87 5.90
C ALA A 92 3.06 -3.78 4.64
N TRP A 93 4.26 -3.87 4.08
CA TRP A 93 4.62 -4.57 2.86
C TRP A 93 5.33 -5.92 3.10
N THR A 94 5.00 -6.69 4.14
CA THR A 94 5.68 -7.96 4.44
C THR A 94 4.72 -9.15 4.34
N MET A 95 5.25 -10.37 4.18
CA MET A 95 4.37 -11.54 4.20
C MET A 95 3.71 -11.73 5.57
N GLU A 96 4.42 -11.35 6.62
CA GLU A 96 3.97 -11.42 8.00
C GLU A 96 2.84 -10.42 8.31
N SER A 97 2.83 -9.26 7.63
CA SER A 97 1.75 -8.26 7.78
C SER A 97 0.42 -8.70 7.16
N ASP A 98 0.40 -9.79 6.38
CA ASP A 98 -0.83 -10.26 5.73
C ASP A 98 -0.92 -11.76 5.41
N LYS A 99 -0.85 -12.59 6.44
CA LYS A 99 -1.09 -14.05 6.28
C LYS A 99 -2.42 -14.39 5.57
N PRO A 100 -3.56 -13.70 5.82
CA PRO A 100 -4.81 -13.96 5.10
C PRO A 100 -4.70 -13.82 3.58
N MET A 101 -4.13 -12.73 3.05
CA MET A 101 -3.94 -12.57 1.61
C MET A 101 -3.05 -13.66 1.03
N HIS A 102 -1.93 -13.99 1.68
CA HIS A 102 -1.04 -15.05 1.20
C HIS A 102 -1.71 -16.43 1.18
N ARG A 103 -2.64 -16.72 2.11
CA ARG A 103 -3.49 -17.91 2.04
C ARG A 103 -4.46 -17.86 0.86
N MET A 104 -5.06 -16.71 0.58
CA MET A 104 -5.92 -16.54 -0.61
C MET A 104 -5.13 -16.76 -1.90
N ILE A 105 -3.91 -16.19 -2.01
CA ILE A 105 -3.01 -16.41 -3.15
C ILE A 105 -2.70 -17.90 -3.31
N THR A 106 -2.36 -18.59 -2.21
CA THR A 106 -2.08 -20.03 -2.23
C THR A 106 -3.28 -20.84 -2.71
N ARG A 107 -4.50 -20.51 -2.25
CA ARG A 107 -5.74 -21.14 -2.72
C ARG A 107 -5.96 -20.89 -4.22
N ARG A 108 -5.75 -19.67 -4.71
CA ARG A 108 -5.87 -19.34 -6.14
C ARG A 108 -4.82 -20.09 -6.99
N ARG A 109 -3.61 -20.31 -6.48
CA ARG A 109 -2.59 -21.16 -7.12
C ARG A 109 -3.06 -22.61 -7.25
N ILE A 110 -3.65 -23.17 -6.19
CA ILE A 110 -4.20 -24.55 -6.20
C ILE A 110 -5.35 -24.65 -7.21
N LEU A 111 -6.31 -23.71 -7.16
CA LEU A 111 -7.42 -23.70 -8.13
C LEU A 111 -6.92 -23.61 -9.56
N LYS A 112 -5.91 -22.78 -9.84
CA LYS A 112 -5.28 -22.71 -11.15
C LYS A 112 -4.63 -24.03 -11.57
N ALA A 113 -3.85 -24.64 -10.69
CA ALA A 113 -3.17 -25.91 -10.97
C ALA A 113 -4.16 -27.06 -11.24
N LEU A 114 -5.33 -27.02 -10.63
CA LEU A 114 -6.41 -28.00 -10.84
C LEU A 114 -7.36 -27.63 -11.99
N HIS A 115 -7.10 -26.55 -12.73
CA HIS A 115 -8.00 -26.01 -13.76
C HIS A 115 -9.40 -25.64 -13.25
N LEU A 116 -9.55 -25.30 -11.96
CA LEU A 116 -10.80 -24.96 -11.29
C LEU A 116 -10.96 -23.44 -11.03
N THR A 117 -10.31 -22.60 -11.84
CA THR A 117 -10.35 -21.13 -11.67
C THR A 117 -11.76 -20.57 -11.78
N TRP A 118 -12.65 -21.22 -12.54
CA TRP A 118 -14.05 -20.86 -12.67
C TRP A 118 -14.83 -20.99 -11.35
N LEU A 119 -14.34 -21.65 -10.31
CA LEU A 119 -15.00 -21.69 -9.01
C LEU A 119 -14.83 -20.39 -8.22
N ASN A 120 -13.80 -19.60 -8.53
CA ASN A 120 -13.51 -18.36 -7.81
C ASN A 120 -13.98 -17.14 -8.60
N LYS A 121 -14.96 -16.39 -8.06
CA LYS A 121 -15.55 -15.22 -8.70
C LYS A 121 -14.51 -14.15 -9.05
N ASP A 122 -13.61 -13.84 -8.13
CA ASP A 122 -12.58 -12.81 -8.36
C ASP A 122 -11.62 -13.23 -9.46
N MET A 123 -11.21 -14.51 -9.49
CA MET A 123 -10.35 -15.01 -10.56
C MET A 123 -11.03 -14.84 -11.92
N ARG A 124 -12.32 -15.21 -12.05
CA ARG A 124 -13.09 -14.99 -13.29
C ARG A 124 -13.16 -13.51 -13.67
N ASN A 125 -13.45 -12.64 -12.70
CA ASN A 125 -13.54 -11.21 -12.92
C ASN A 125 -12.21 -10.61 -13.39
N ILE A 126 -11.07 -11.06 -12.87
CA ILE A 126 -9.75 -10.58 -13.30
C ILE A 126 -9.33 -11.23 -14.62
N SER A 127 -9.70 -12.48 -14.87
CA SER A 127 -9.41 -13.19 -16.13
C SER A 127 -9.99 -12.54 -17.37
N ARG A 128 -11.11 -11.80 -17.24
CA ARG A 128 -11.74 -11.08 -18.36
C ARG A 128 -10.86 -10.01 -19.01
N PHE A 129 -9.84 -9.52 -18.30
CA PHE A 129 -8.92 -8.49 -18.81
C PHE A 129 -7.75 -9.06 -19.58
N LYS A 130 -7.55 -10.38 -19.58
CA LYS A 130 -6.41 -11.00 -20.23
C LYS A 130 -6.49 -10.80 -21.75
N ASN A 131 -5.42 -10.25 -22.33
CA ASN A 131 -5.27 -10.05 -23.78
C ASN A 131 -6.34 -9.17 -24.46
N ILE A 132 -7.08 -8.33 -23.73
CA ILE A 132 -8.08 -7.44 -24.34
C ILE A 132 -7.48 -6.31 -25.19
N HIS A 133 -6.18 -6.07 -25.07
CA HIS A 133 -5.40 -5.05 -25.78
C HIS A 133 -4.27 -5.63 -26.63
N LYS A 134 -4.50 -6.82 -27.20
CA LYS A 134 -3.46 -7.56 -27.91
C LYS A 134 -2.88 -6.74 -29.07
N GLY A 135 -1.59 -6.43 -28.99
CA GLY A 135 -0.85 -5.70 -30.03
C GLY A 135 -0.97 -4.17 -29.95
N GLU A 136 -1.77 -3.64 -29.03
CA GLU A 136 -1.90 -2.20 -28.83
C GLU A 136 -0.75 -1.65 -27.96
N ARG A 137 -0.64 -0.33 -27.88
CA ARG A 137 0.28 0.38 -26.97
C ARG A 137 -0.48 1.01 -25.81
N CYS A 138 0.21 1.25 -24.69
CA CYS A 138 -0.32 2.07 -23.61
C CYS A 138 0.76 2.95 -22.96
N PHE A 139 0.29 3.96 -22.22
CA PHE A 139 1.12 4.83 -21.40
C PHE A 139 0.83 4.61 -19.91
N ILE A 140 1.87 4.44 -19.11
CA ILE A 140 1.75 4.40 -17.65
C ILE A 140 2.11 5.78 -17.11
N THR A 141 1.13 6.48 -16.54
CA THR A 141 1.30 7.85 -16.05
C THR A 141 1.57 7.86 -14.55
N CYS A 142 2.81 8.21 -14.21
CA CYS A 142 3.32 8.24 -12.85
C CYS A 142 3.31 9.67 -12.29
N PRO A 143 3.11 9.87 -10.98
CA PRO A 143 2.96 11.20 -10.40
C PRO A 143 4.29 11.90 -10.09
N GLY A 144 5.41 11.53 -10.72
CA GLY A 144 6.72 12.11 -10.45
C GLY A 144 6.84 13.58 -10.87
N PRO A 145 7.82 14.32 -10.31
CA PRO A 145 7.90 15.78 -10.39
C PRO A 145 8.09 16.37 -11.80
N SER A 146 8.59 15.60 -12.78
CA SER A 146 8.72 16.10 -14.17
C SER A 146 7.43 16.02 -14.99
N MET A 147 6.36 15.42 -14.44
CA MET A 147 5.05 15.39 -15.08
C MET A 147 4.44 16.80 -15.14
N THR A 148 3.75 17.11 -16.23
CA THR A 148 2.95 18.34 -16.37
C THR A 148 1.50 18.03 -16.72
N ILE A 149 0.60 18.99 -16.46
CA ILE A 149 -0.81 18.86 -16.91
C ILE A 149 -0.88 18.74 -18.44
N LYS A 150 -0.03 19.48 -19.17
CA LYS A 150 0.04 19.41 -20.63
C LYS A 150 0.39 17.99 -21.12
N ASP A 151 1.24 17.26 -20.40
CA ASP A 151 1.56 15.87 -20.74
C ASP A 151 0.33 14.96 -20.63
N LEU A 152 -0.49 15.16 -19.60
CA LEU A 152 -1.75 14.41 -19.45
C LEU A 152 -2.75 14.75 -20.56
N GLU A 153 -2.85 16.03 -20.91
CA GLU A 153 -3.70 16.49 -22.02
C GLU A 153 -3.32 15.87 -23.37
N LEU A 154 -2.02 15.69 -23.63
CA LEU A 154 -1.53 15.02 -24.85
C LEU A 154 -1.90 13.53 -24.93
N LEU A 155 -2.27 12.90 -23.80
CA LEU A 155 -2.59 11.48 -23.70
C LEU A 155 -4.09 11.19 -23.71
N LYS A 156 -4.94 12.17 -24.04
CA LYS A 156 -6.41 11.99 -24.07
C LYS A 156 -6.88 10.90 -25.04
N ASP A 157 -6.18 10.75 -26.17
CA ASP A 157 -6.50 9.79 -27.24
C ASP A 157 -5.63 8.52 -27.20
N GLU A 158 -5.07 8.19 -26.04
CA GLU A 158 -4.21 7.03 -25.83
C GLU A 158 -4.72 6.15 -24.69
N TYR A 159 -4.44 4.85 -24.76
CA TYR A 159 -4.66 3.98 -23.61
C TYR A 159 -3.69 4.33 -22.50
N THR A 160 -4.22 4.59 -21.32
CA THR A 160 -3.43 5.03 -20.18
C THR A 160 -3.74 4.23 -18.91
N ILE A 161 -2.70 3.96 -18.13
CA ILE A 161 -2.79 3.42 -16.78
C ILE A 161 -2.23 4.48 -15.83
N GLY A 162 -3.10 5.20 -15.16
CA GLY A 162 -2.70 6.14 -14.12
C GLY A 162 -2.40 5.42 -12.81
N VAL A 163 -1.40 5.89 -12.05
CA VAL A 163 -1.02 5.23 -10.79
C VAL A 163 -1.03 6.17 -9.57
N ASN A 164 -1.43 5.62 -8.42
CA ASN A 164 -1.42 6.29 -7.10
C ASN A 164 -1.91 7.76 -7.15
N SER A 165 -1.09 8.71 -6.68
CA SER A 165 -1.46 10.11 -6.51
C SER A 165 -1.72 10.89 -7.80
N ILE A 166 -1.67 10.25 -8.98
CA ILE A 166 -2.05 10.88 -10.25
C ILE A 166 -3.47 11.48 -10.21
N THR A 167 -4.36 10.93 -9.37
CA THR A 167 -5.72 11.47 -9.19
C THR A 167 -5.74 12.89 -8.62
N LYS A 168 -4.64 13.38 -8.05
CA LYS A 168 -4.51 14.78 -7.65
C LYS A 168 -4.49 15.74 -8.83
N ALA A 169 -4.10 15.28 -10.03
CA ALA A 169 -4.18 16.05 -11.27
C ALA A 169 -5.59 16.50 -11.60
N TYR A 170 -6.59 15.73 -11.15
CA TYR A 170 -7.97 15.86 -11.60
C TYR A 170 -8.65 17.16 -11.17
N ALA A 171 -8.05 17.91 -10.24
CA ALA A 171 -8.48 19.26 -9.89
C ALA A 171 -8.08 20.32 -10.94
N PHE A 172 -7.18 19.96 -11.87
CA PHE A 172 -6.55 20.87 -12.84
C PHE A 172 -6.76 20.43 -14.29
N THR A 173 -7.45 19.31 -14.52
CA THR A 173 -7.71 18.75 -15.85
C THR A 173 -8.89 17.78 -15.82
N ASP A 174 -9.63 17.73 -16.94
CA ASP A 174 -10.68 16.73 -17.19
C ASP A 174 -10.12 15.37 -17.63
N TRP A 175 -8.82 15.29 -17.91
CA TRP A 175 -8.16 14.03 -18.26
C TRP A 175 -8.37 13.00 -17.15
N ARG A 176 -8.80 11.81 -17.55
CA ARG A 176 -8.88 10.61 -16.72
C ARG A 176 -8.21 9.48 -17.49
N PRO A 177 -7.42 8.64 -16.84
CA PRO A 177 -6.79 7.54 -17.52
C PRO A 177 -7.82 6.49 -17.93
N THR A 178 -7.50 5.66 -18.92
CA THR A 178 -8.35 4.53 -19.29
C THR A 178 -8.51 3.57 -18.11
N TYR A 179 -7.40 3.24 -17.47
CA TYR A 179 -7.30 2.39 -16.29
C TYR A 179 -6.59 3.11 -15.16
N TYR A 180 -6.86 2.71 -13.92
CA TYR A 180 -6.14 3.25 -12.77
C TYR A 180 -5.61 2.12 -11.91
N ALA A 181 -4.43 2.28 -11.31
CA ALA A 181 -3.81 1.27 -10.49
C ALA A 181 -3.32 1.85 -9.15
N LEU A 182 -3.65 1.17 -8.05
CA LEU A 182 -3.29 1.62 -6.70
C LEU A 182 -2.79 0.44 -5.85
N VAL A 183 -1.52 0.48 -5.49
CA VAL A 183 -0.91 -0.49 -4.55
C VAL A 183 -0.82 0.10 -3.15
N ASP A 184 -0.62 1.42 -3.03
CA ASP A 184 -0.43 2.08 -1.74
C ASP A 184 -1.72 2.08 -0.91
N SER A 185 -2.00 0.99 -0.20
CA SER A 185 -3.23 0.86 0.59
C SER A 185 -3.18 1.60 1.92
N TYR A 186 -1.99 1.97 2.40
CA TYR A 186 -1.80 2.43 3.79
C TYR A 186 -1.70 3.94 3.92
N ALA A 187 -1.04 4.61 2.98
CA ALA A 187 -1.03 6.08 2.94
C ALA A 187 -2.11 6.57 1.98
N PHE A 188 -1.89 6.43 0.67
CA PHE A 188 -2.81 7.01 -0.31
C PHE A 188 -4.19 6.32 -0.32
N GLY A 189 -4.24 5.00 -0.15
CA GLY A 189 -5.49 4.26 -0.02
C GLY A 189 -6.31 4.68 1.19
N LYS A 190 -5.67 5.04 2.30
CA LYS A 190 -6.34 5.62 3.47
C LYS A 190 -6.91 6.99 3.13
N THR A 191 -6.14 7.87 2.50
CA THR A 191 -6.65 9.17 2.04
C THR A 191 -7.88 9.02 1.16
N LEU A 192 -7.88 8.07 0.23
CA LEU A 192 -9.01 7.79 -0.66
C LEU A 192 -10.21 7.14 0.04
N SER A 193 -10.04 6.56 1.22
CA SER A 193 -11.15 6.05 2.05
C SER A 193 -11.88 7.18 2.80
N GLU A 194 -11.23 8.33 2.96
CA GLU A 194 -11.74 9.48 3.71
C GLU A 194 -12.23 10.60 2.78
N LYS A 195 -11.53 10.78 1.64
CA LYS A 195 -11.74 11.88 0.68
C LYS A 195 -12.19 11.35 -0.67
N GLU A 196 -13.06 12.11 -1.33
CA GLU A 196 -13.48 11.82 -2.70
C GLU A 196 -12.43 12.27 -3.72
N VAL A 197 -12.44 11.61 -4.87
CA VAL A 197 -11.63 12.01 -6.02
C VAL A 197 -12.41 13.04 -6.85
N PRO A 198 -11.79 14.17 -7.27
CA PRO A 198 -12.46 15.15 -8.13
C PRO A 198 -13.09 14.52 -9.38
N GLY A 199 -14.36 14.84 -9.62
CA GLY A 199 -15.15 14.26 -10.71
C GLY A 199 -15.73 12.87 -10.42
N ASN A 200 -15.62 12.36 -9.19
CA ASN A 200 -16.24 11.11 -8.73
C ASN A 200 -15.91 9.86 -9.58
N THR A 201 -14.73 9.85 -10.19
CA THR A 201 -14.21 8.69 -10.90
C THR A 201 -12.69 8.63 -10.87
N PHE A 202 -12.14 7.43 -10.80
CA PHE A 202 -10.71 7.18 -10.91
C PHE A 202 -10.22 7.13 -12.35
N CYS A 203 -11.04 6.63 -13.26
CA CYS A 203 -10.66 6.27 -14.62
C CYS A 203 -11.89 6.09 -15.52
N GLN A 204 -11.65 5.91 -16.81
CA GLN A 204 -12.71 5.74 -17.80
C GLN A 204 -13.28 4.30 -17.80
N ARG A 205 -12.47 3.27 -17.54
CA ARG A 205 -12.88 1.86 -17.65
C ARG A 205 -12.84 1.09 -16.34
N GLU A 206 -11.66 0.80 -15.80
CA GLU A 206 -11.51 -0.04 -14.60
C GLU A 206 -10.32 0.38 -13.74
N ALA A 207 -10.54 0.42 -12.43
CA ALA A 207 -9.55 0.69 -11.41
C ALA A 207 -9.10 -0.61 -10.72
N PHE A 208 -7.80 -0.89 -10.75
CA PHE A 208 -7.16 -2.05 -10.16
C PHE A 208 -6.54 -1.70 -8.81
N PHE A 209 -7.12 -2.22 -7.75
CA PHE A 209 -6.76 -1.86 -6.39
C PHE A 209 -6.09 -3.00 -5.66
N HIS A 210 -5.14 -2.66 -4.79
CA HIS A 210 -4.75 -3.55 -3.72
C HIS A 210 -6.01 -3.98 -2.93
N TYR A 211 -6.13 -5.26 -2.57
CA TYR A 211 -7.38 -5.83 -2.05
C TYR A 211 -7.93 -5.21 -0.74
N ARG A 212 -7.09 -4.47 0.00
CA ARG A 212 -7.47 -3.70 1.19
C ARG A 212 -7.99 -2.29 0.90
N VAL A 213 -7.76 -1.75 -0.28
CA VAL A 213 -8.17 -0.40 -0.61
C VAL A 213 -9.69 -0.39 -0.71
N ASN A 214 -10.28 0.49 0.07
CA ASN A 214 -11.72 0.68 0.12
C ASN A 214 -12.03 2.16 -0.04
N PRO A 215 -12.05 2.68 -1.28
CA PRO A 215 -12.21 4.11 -1.50
C PRO A 215 -13.63 4.56 -1.18
N LYS A 216 -13.76 5.84 -0.85
CA LYS A 216 -15.03 6.55 -0.64
C LYS A 216 -15.77 6.73 -1.96
N THR A 217 -15.07 7.18 -3.00
CA THR A 217 -15.58 7.17 -4.38
C THR A 217 -15.71 5.72 -4.86
N ARG A 218 -16.93 5.28 -5.19
CA ARG A 218 -17.19 3.97 -5.81
C ARG A 218 -18.19 4.11 -6.94
N ASN A 219 -17.91 3.48 -8.07
CA ASN A 219 -18.80 3.50 -9.24
C ASN A 219 -18.94 2.14 -9.93
N GLY A 220 -18.53 1.05 -9.26
CA GLY A 220 -18.70 -0.33 -9.75
C GLY A 220 -17.64 -0.76 -10.75
N ARG A 221 -16.58 0.04 -10.92
CA ARG A 221 -15.43 -0.21 -11.81
C ARG A 221 -14.17 -0.54 -11.02
N GLU A 222 -14.33 -1.11 -9.83
CA GLU A 222 -13.23 -1.45 -8.94
C GLU A 222 -12.96 -2.96 -8.98
N THR A 223 -11.74 -3.32 -9.38
CA THR A 223 -11.24 -4.70 -9.37
C THR A 223 -10.12 -4.82 -8.34
N HIS A 224 -10.31 -5.68 -7.34
CA HIS A 224 -9.33 -5.91 -6.27
C HIS A 224 -8.34 -7.03 -6.61
N LEU A 225 -7.06 -6.70 -6.56
CA LEU A 225 -5.92 -7.60 -6.80
C LEU A 225 -5.26 -7.98 -5.46
N LEU A 226 -4.90 -9.26 -5.34
CA LEU A 226 -4.03 -9.73 -4.25
C LEU A 226 -2.58 -9.41 -4.62
N ILE A 227 -1.81 -8.82 -3.72
CA ILE A 227 -0.42 -8.43 -3.95
C ILE A 227 0.52 -9.35 -3.16
N ASP A 228 1.34 -10.15 -3.83
CA ASP A 228 2.28 -11.04 -3.13
C ASP A 228 3.54 -10.26 -2.69
N TYR A 229 3.68 -10.04 -1.38
CA TYR A 229 4.83 -9.37 -0.76
C TYR A 229 6.10 -10.23 -0.61
N SER A 230 6.23 -11.37 -1.31
CA SER A 230 7.46 -12.17 -1.26
C SER A 230 8.72 -11.38 -1.66
N ASN A 231 8.59 -10.37 -2.55
CA ASN A 231 9.71 -9.51 -2.96
C ASN A 231 10.26 -8.67 -1.80
N HIS A 232 9.46 -8.40 -0.77
CA HIS A 232 9.84 -7.63 0.41
C HIS A 232 10.40 -8.48 1.55
N ARG A 233 10.60 -9.78 1.32
CA ARG A 233 11.32 -10.62 2.28
C ARG A 233 12.78 -10.14 2.38
N PRO A 234 13.34 -9.97 3.60
CA PRO A 234 14.70 -9.49 3.77
C PRO A 234 15.74 -10.29 2.99
N ASP A 235 15.61 -11.63 2.98
CA ASP A 235 16.52 -12.53 2.26
C ASP A 235 16.40 -12.41 0.73
N TRP A 236 15.25 -11.94 0.21
CA TRP A 236 15.04 -11.74 -1.22
C TRP A 236 15.52 -10.35 -1.66
N MET A 237 15.24 -9.31 -0.86
CA MET A 237 15.74 -7.97 -1.12
C MET A 237 17.28 -7.95 -1.16
N ALA A 238 17.93 -8.60 -0.19
CA ALA A 238 19.40 -8.70 -0.13
C ALA A 238 20.01 -9.46 -1.33
N LYS A 239 19.23 -10.31 -2.01
CA LYS A 239 19.65 -11.10 -3.17
C LYS A 239 19.09 -10.56 -4.49
N HIS A 240 18.41 -9.41 -4.47
CA HIS A 240 17.67 -8.84 -5.60
C HIS A 240 16.76 -9.87 -6.32
N ARG A 241 16.15 -10.77 -5.53
CA ARG A 241 15.26 -11.80 -6.04
C ARG A 241 13.86 -11.24 -6.22
N ILE A 242 13.47 -11.01 -7.47
CA ILE A 242 12.21 -10.35 -7.82
C ILE A 242 11.32 -11.29 -8.63
N LYS A 243 10.10 -11.48 -8.15
CA LYS A 243 9.03 -12.19 -8.86
C LYS A 243 8.04 -11.21 -9.50
N TYR A 244 7.40 -11.71 -10.55
CA TYR A 244 6.32 -11.11 -11.30
C TYR A 244 5.26 -12.17 -11.57
N SER A 245 4.08 -11.73 -12.00
CA SER A 245 2.94 -12.61 -12.26
C SER A 245 2.66 -12.73 -13.75
N ASP A 246 2.70 -13.96 -14.28
CA ASP A 246 2.16 -14.27 -15.60
C ASP A 246 0.60 -14.33 -15.59
N ASP A 247 -0.03 -14.28 -14.41
CA ASP A 247 -1.49 -14.39 -14.26
C ASP A 247 -2.01 -13.59 -13.06
N MET A 248 -2.50 -12.40 -13.39
CA MET A 248 -3.02 -11.44 -12.43
C MET A 248 -4.27 -11.94 -11.69
N SER A 249 -4.98 -12.95 -12.20
CA SER A 249 -6.12 -13.55 -11.50
C SER A 249 -5.69 -14.25 -10.20
N VAL A 250 -4.45 -14.74 -10.13
CA VAL A 250 -3.87 -15.36 -8.93
C VAL A 250 -3.38 -14.29 -7.95
N CYS A 251 -2.46 -13.44 -8.41
CA CYS A 251 -1.90 -12.32 -7.67
C CYS A 251 -1.11 -11.40 -8.61
N ALA A 252 -0.81 -10.20 -8.16
CA ALA A 252 0.23 -9.34 -8.71
C ALA A 252 1.43 -9.27 -7.76
N TYR A 253 2.54 -8.74 -8.26
CA TYR A 253 3.67 -8.32 -7.43
C TYR A 253 3.82 -6.81 -7.58
N ASP A 254 4.09 -6.10 -6.50
CA ASP A 254 4.38 -4.67 -6.60
C ASP A 254 5.77 -4.40 -7.14
N GLY A 255 6.74 -5.30 -6.93
CA GLY A 255 8.12 -5.09 -7.38
C GLY A 255 8.68 -3.77 -6.84
N PHE A 256 8.33 -3.41 -5.60
CA PHE A 256 8.74 -2.19 -4.90
C PHE A 256 8.17 -0.86 -5.43
N THR A 257 7.36 -0.84 -6.50
CA THR A 257 6.66 0.37 -6.96
C THR A 257 5.38 0.03 -7.70
N VAL A 258 4.31 0.82 -7.53
CA VAL A 258 3.05 0.65 -8.27
C VAL A 258 3.26 0.58 -9.78
N THR A 259 4.28 1.26 -10.32
CA THR A 259 4.60 1.24 -11.75
C THR A 259 4.98 -0.16 -12.23
N ASN A 260 5.70 -0.94 -11.42
CA ASN A 260 6.05 -2.32 -11.74
C ASN A 260 4.82 -3.25 -11.71
N MET A 261 3.84 -2.99 -10.84
CA MET A 261 2.54 -3.66 -10.92
C MET A 261 1.78 -3.26 -12.19
N ALA A 262 1.78 -1.98 -12.54
CA ALA A 262 1.10 -1.47 -13.74
C ALA A 262 1.71 -2.05 -15.04
N ILE A 263 3.02 -2.26 -15.09
CA ILE A 263 3.69 -2.96 -16.21
C ILE A 263 3.18 -4.41 -16.31
N GLN A 264 3.11 -5.14 -15.19
CA GLN A 264 2.55 -6.50 -15.18
C GLN A 264 1.11 -6.54 -15.65
N LEU A 265 0.29 -5.58 -15.20
CA LEU A 265 -1.08 -5.43 -15.62
C LEU A 265 -1.18 -5.18 -17.14
N ALA A 266 -0.39 -4.25 -17.68
CA ALA A 266 -0.38 -3.94 -19.10
C ALA A 266 -0.01 -5.17 -19.96
N ILE A 267 1.04 -5.90 -19.58
CA ILE A 267 1.46 -7.12 -20.27
C ILE A 267 0.36 -8.20 -20.17
N TYR A 268 -0.24 -8.39 -19.01
CA TYR A 268 -1.36 -9.32 -18.83
C TYR A 268 -2.57 -8.96 -19.70
N MET A 269 -2.83 -7.66 -19.89
CA MET A 269 -3.88 -7.16 -20.77
C MET A 269 -3.53 -7.27 -22.26
N GLY A 270 -2.30 -7.62 -22.62
CA GLY A 270 -1.87 -7.91 -23.99
C GLY A 270 -1.20 -6.76 -24.74
N PHE A 271 -0.94 -5.64 -24.08
CA PHE A 271 -0.19 -4.53 -24.70
C PHE A 271 1.21 -5.01 -25.11
N SER A 272 1.65 -4.63 -26.31
CA SER A 272 2.97 -4.99 -26.84
C SER A 272 3.99 -3.85 -26.75
N LYS A 273 3.53 -2.61 -26.49
CA LYS A 273 4.40 -1.45 -26.27
C LYS A 273 3.91 -0.64 -25.08
N ILE A 274 4.79 -0.40 -24.12
CA ILE A 274 4.50 0.36 -22.90
C ILE A 274 5.41 1.59 -22.86
N TYR A 275 4.82 2.76 -22.69
CA TYR A 275 5.53 4.03 -22.51
C TYR A 275 5.32 4.53 -21.09
N ILE A 276 6.40 4.76 -20.34
CA ILE A 276 6.34 5.24 -18.96
C ILE A 276 6.63 6.74 -18.96
N ILE A 277 5.77 7.51 -18.31
CA ILE A 277 5.91 8.97 -18.19
C ILE A 277 5.74 9.42 -16.73
N GLY A 278 6.55 10.39 -16.31
CA GLY A 278 6.56 10.92 -14.94
C GLY A 278 7.16 9.96 -13.92
N ALA A 279 8.02 9.03 -14.35
CA ALA A 279 8.72 8.10 -13.46
C ALA A 279 10.15 8.61 -13.25
N ASP A 280 10.29 9.66 -12.44
CA ASP A 280 11.56 10.36 -12.30
C ASP A 280 12.65 9.52 -11.62
N CYS A 281 12.33 8.67 -10.65
CA CYS A 281 13.33 7.88 -9.90
C CYS A 281 14.50 8.72 -9.35
N ASP A 282 14.25 10.00 -9.07
CA ASP A 282 15.22 10.93 -8.51
C ASP A 282 14.65 11.56 -7.23
N TYR A 283 15.17 11.11 -6.10
CA TYR A 283 14.76 11.56 -4.77
C TYR A 283 15.79 12.48 -4.11
N SER A 284 16.77 13.00 -4.88
CA SER A 284 17.68 14.05 -4.39
C SER A 284 17.06 15.45 -4.46
N GLN A 285 15.88 15.58 -5.08
CA GLN A 285 15.17 16.84 -5.25
C GLN A 285 14.19 17.07 -4.08
N PRO A 286 13.88 18.34 -3.73
CA PRO A 286 12.94 18.66 -2.66
C PRO A 286 11.49 18.27 -2.99
N LYS A 287 11.19 17.93 -4.25
CA LYS A 287 9.87 17.61 -4.74
C LYS A 287 9.87 16.19 -5.31
N ILE A 288 9.00 15.32 -4.78
CA ILE A 288 8.91 13.90 -5.17
C ILE A 288 7.63 13.55 -5.97
N HIS A 289 6.66 14.47 -6.01
CA HIS A 289 5.48 14.37 -6.88
C HIS A 289 5.19 15.71 -7.57
N PHE A 290 4.65 15.70 -8.80
CA PHE A 290 4.34 16.96 -9.52
C PHE A 290 3.22 17.77 -8.84
N ILE A 291 2.22 17.10 -8.26
CA ILE A 291 1.29 17.66 -7.29
C ILE A 291 1.57 17.00 -5.95
N GLU A 292 2.01 17.82 -5.00
CA GLU A 292 2.40 17.37 -3.67
C GLU A 292 1.22 16.72 -2.93
N VAL A 293 1.54 15.69 -2.15
CA VAL A 293 0.59 15.06 -1.22
C VAL A 293 1.04 15.28 0.21
N GLU A 294 0.09 15.18 1.15
CA GLU A 294 0.28 15.51 2.57
C GLU A 294 1.51 14.79 3.20
N ASP A 295 1.79 13.57 2.77
CA ASP A 295 2.87 12.70 3.29
C ASP A 295 4.24 12.93 2.61
N ASP A 296 4.36 13.86 1.65
CA ASP A 296 5.63 14.02 0.92
C ASP A 296 6.77 14.52 1.81
N LYS A 297 6.48 15.44 2.74
CA LYS A 297 7.47 15.94 3.70
C LYS A 297 7.99 14.85 4.63
N ASP A 298 7.10 13.98 5.07
CA ASP A 298 7.43 12.86 5.96
C ASP A 298 8.25 11.79 5.22
N LYS A 299 7.91 11.50 3.95
CA LYS A 299 8.70 10.61 3.09
C LYS A 299 10.11 11.13 2.85
N ILE A 300 10.25 12.42 2.52
CA ILE A 300 11.55 13.06 2.26
C ILE A 300 12.40 13.07 3.53
N SER A 301 11.84 13.50 4.66
CA SER A 301 12.56 13.56 5.94
C SER A 301 12.88 12.17 6.52
N GLY A 302 12.15 11.13 6.12
CA GLY A 302 12.36 9.75 6.58
C GLY A 302 13.68 9.11 6.10
N GLY A 303 14.37 9.67 5.11
CA GLY A 303 15.72 9.25 4.69
C GLY A 303 15.83 7.86 4.03
N TRP A 304 14.74 7.09 3.96
CA TRP A 304 14.72 5.72 3.39
C TRP A 304 14.47 5.68 1.88
N LEU A 305 14.09 6.80 1.27
CA LEU A 305 13.74 6.88 -0.16
C LEU A 305 14.85 6.43 -1.10
N PRO A 306 16.15 6.76 -0.90
CA PRO A 306 17.21 6.29 -1.79
C PRO A 306 17.31 4.76 -1.84
N ALA A 307 17.30 4.09 -0.69
CA ALA A 307 17.36 2.62 -0.63
C ALA A 307 16.10 1.97 -1.22
N ALA A 308 14.93 2.58 -1.05
CA ALA A 308 13.70 2.12 -1.69
C ALA A 308 13.74 2.32 -3.22
N ASN A 309 14.34 3.42 -3.69
CA ASN A 309 14.55 3.67 -5.11
C ASN A 309 15.46 2.62 -5.74
N ASP A 310 16.56 2.26 -5.08
CA ASP A 310 17.47 1.22 -5.58
C ASP A 310 16.75 -0.12 -5.78
N LEU A 311 15.92 -0.54 -4.82
CA LEU A 311 15.05 -1.71 -4.96
C LEU A 311 14.03 -1.54 -6.10
N GLY A 312 13.45 -0.35 -6.25
CA GLY A 312 12.56 0.00 -7.36
C GLY A 312 13.23 -0.16 -8.73
N ILE A 313 14.49 0.26 -8.86
CA ILE A 313 15.32 0.10 -10.06
C ILE A 313 15.56 -1.39 -10.36
N GLU A 314 15.86 -2.21 -9.35
CA GLU A 314 15.94 -3.67 -9.53
C GLU A 314 14.59 -4.24 -9.99
N GLY A 315 13.48 -3.74 -9.48
CA GLY A 315 12.13 -4.06 -9.95
C GLY A 315 11.94 -3.76 -11.43
N TYR A 316 12.35 -2.57 -11.89
CA TYR A 316 12.29 -2.22 -13.32
C TYR A 316 13.18 -3.12 -14.18
N LYS A 317 14.38 -3.49 -13.70
CA LYS A 317 15.26 -4.45 -14.41
C LYS A 317 14.58 -5.82 -14.55
N ALA A 318 13.88 -6.28 -13.52
CA ALA A 318 13.08 -7.50 -13.59
C ALA A 318 11.90 -7.36 -14.56
N MET A 319 11.21 -6.21 -14.57
CA MET A 319 10.12 -5.94 -15.53
C MET A 319 10.61 -5.90 -16.97
N LYS A 320 11.80 -5.37 -17.25
CA LYS A 320 12.42 -5.42 -18.60
C LYS A 320 12.57 -6.85 -19.10
N LYS A 321 13.07 -7.76 -18.24
CA LYS A 321 13.19 -9.19 -18.56
C LYS A 321 11.82 -9.86 -18.74
N PHE A 322 10.86 -9.51 -17.89
CA PHE A 322 9.49 -10.02 -17.98
C PHE A 322 8.81 -9.61 -19.29
N ALA A 323 8.93 -8.33 -19.67
CA ALA A 323 8.39 -7.79 -20.91
C ALA A 323 9.01 -8.47 -22.14
N TYR A 324 10.34 -8.64 -22.15
CA TYR A 324 11.02 -9.37 -23.22
C TYR A 324 10.48 -10.79 -23.41
N LYS A 325 10.27 -11.54 -22.32
CA LYS A 325 9.66 -12.89 -22.37
C LYS A 325 8.25 -12.90 -22.97
N HIS A 326 7.53 -11.78 -22.91
CA HIS A 326 6.18 -11.63 -23.41
C HIS A 326 6.09 -10.89 -24.75
N GLY A 327 7.23 -10.60 -25.40
CA GLY A 327 7.26 -9.83 -26.65
C GLY A 327 6.73 -8.40 -26.48
N CYS A 328 6.91 -7.82 -25.30
CA CYS A 328 6.52 -6.45 -24.99
C CYS A 328 7.76 -5.55 -24.88
N GLU A 329 7.71 -4.39 -25.52
CA GLU A 329 8.74 -3.35 -25.43
C GLU A 329 8.35 -2.31 -24.37
N ILE A 330 9.33 -1.77 -23.65
CA ILE A 330 9.11 -0.72 -22.65
C ILE A 330 10.04 0.46 -22.93
N TYR A 331 9.46 1.65 -22.94
CA TYR A 331 10.11 2.92 -23.23
C TYR A 331 9.91 3.90 -22.07
N ASN A 332 10.91 4.74 -21.79
CA ASN A 332 10.79 5.86 -20.88
C ASN A 332 10.59 7.15 -21.70
N VAL A 333 9.45 7.82 -21.55
CA VAL A 333 9.17 9.14 -22.16
C VAL A 333 9.02 10.24 -21.11
N THR A 334 9.51 9.99 -19.90
CA THR A 334 9.60 10.99 -18.84
C THR A 334 10.52 12.13 -19.28
N ARG A 335 10.14 13.38 -19.03
CA ARG A 335 10.91 14.56 -19.47
C ARG A 335 12.27 14.69 -18.79
N GLY A 336 12.40 14.18 -17.56
CA GLY A 336 13.63 14.20 -16.78
C GLY A 336 13.83 12.90 -15.98
N GLY A 337 14.45 13.04 -14.81
CA GLY A 337 14.70 11.93 -13.90
C GLY A 337 15.82 10.98 -14.32
N LYS A 338 16.01 9.92 -13.55
CA LYS A 338 17.12 8.96 -13.60
C LYS A 338 16.68 7.52 -13.91
N LEU A 339 15.47 7.31 -14.42
CA LEU A 339 15.00 5.99 -14.85
C LEU A 339 15.65 5.59 -16.20
N GLU A 340 16.85 5.02 -16.15
CA GLU A 340 17.62 4.63 -17.36
C GLU A 340 17.58 3.13 -17.68
N VAL A 341 16.70 2.37 -17.01
CA VAL A 341 16.55 0.93 -17.29
C VAL A 341 15.95 0.68 -18.68
N PHE A 342 15.06 1.56 -19.13
CA PHE A 342 14.36 1.50 -20.41
C PHE A 342 14.93 2.54 -21.38
N TYR A 343 14.85 2.28 -22.69
CA TYR A 343 15.30 3.26 -23.68
C TYR A 343 14.46 4.53 -23.57
N ARG A 344 15.14 5.68 -23.57
CA ARG A 344 14.49 6.99 -23.43
C ARG A 344 14.10 7.56 -24.79
N ASP A 345 12.83 7.96 -24.93
CA ASP A 345 12.26 8.56 -26.13
C ASP A 345 11.55 9.88 -25.78
N ASN A 346 11.21 10.68 -26.79
CA ASN A 346 10.46 11.91 -26.65
C ASN A 346 8.95 11.62 -26.82
N LEU A 347 8.13 12.08 -25.87
CA LEU A 347 6.69 11.88 -25.87
C LEU A 347 6.03 12.36 -27.18
N GLU A 348 6.32 13.59 -27.59
CA GLU A 348 5.71 14.20 -28.78
C GLU A 348 6.07 13.43 -30.06
N ARG A 349 7.30 12.92 -30.16
CA ARG A 349 7.74 12.06 -31.27
C ARG A 349 6.97 10.75 -31.33
N VAL A 350 6.82 10.08 -30.18
CA VAL A 350 6.08 8.81 -30.08
C VAL A 350 4.61 8.99 -30.46
N LEU A 351 3.99 10.10 -30.04
CA LEU A 351 2.59 10.39 -30.33
C LEU A 351 2.32 10.68 -31.82
N ARG A 352 3.30 11.19 -32.57
CA ARG A 352 3.19 11.40 -34.02
C ARG A 352 3.24 10.11 -34.84
N ASN A 353 3.91 9.08 -34.32
CA ASN A 353 4.09 7.79 -35.00
C ASN A 353 3.03 6.78 -34.52
N LYS A 354 1.75 7.02 -34.88
CA LYS A 354 0.64 6.10 -34.55
C LYS A 354 0.64 4.86 -35.43
#